data_AF-A0A285M7V9-F1
#
_entry.id   AF-A0A285M7V9-F1
#
_cell.length_a   1.000
_cell.length_b   1.000
_cell.length_c   1.000
_cell.angle_alpha   90.00
_cell.angle_beta   90.00
_cell.angle_gamma   90.00
#
_symmetry.space_group_name_H-M   'P 1'
#
loop_
_entity.id
_entity.type
_entity.pdbx_description
1 polymer ?
#
loop_
_entity_poly.entity_id
_entity_poly.type
_entity_poly.pdbx_seq_one_letter_code
_entity_poly.pdbx_strand_id
1 'polypeptide(L)'
;MQGYQYGRVESYSRKGGQQKKRANGDRAWTVDEVIAEAERKPGSCSHVEEPDPDPLIIPGSCKNFDELRQAHNDACKVKQQVPYTNPKTGKKSLRTKALRVDKHTLYSSVISLPILSADAWAMPDLMDECMDLFQQVVRFETDRLEEAGGQFAMAVVHRDEAHMHIHVYGVDPVRGEITWLHPGKAAVDNIRRGAGWKKDNLAEQGRAYCDAMRQWQDDFYTSVFRDAGLMRYGPKRFRLPRAEYLQQMAAHEQLAVTRRDLPEARKTIDEAHSQQESIEAKRQELEREKREFEEYVTSKECKVQIAEEDLFERQNKVYFEQQQKQAEGDQIIAKAEEAKREADAIRAKALRQQKLNEQYIERYDDALEAGLAAVDDGVISYQPSSGTGQQDKLSFGPAAPKDGEQRAILKAKWQPALKVIKKYARRIWSSEAAQCERQFKADPSLVDVQVTYNPDAAPQSDDILKMDVKVSLDKIKGLSQPMKRILGGIANVIATQVGNAAIKLARSKLRDELDDLKAYRVQHRQQYGSIDPKAEAKMSFQEQGLENMMAKAPDPRNAERRARQDLRSKGDKMDR
;
A
#
# COMPACT_ATOMS: atom_id res chain seq x y z
N MET A 1 -67.13 48.17 -1.23
CA MET A 1 -68.40 48.77 -1.71
C MET A 1 -68.18 49.64 -2.94
N GLN A 2 -69.17 49.74 -3.83
CA GLN A 2 -69.13 50.65 -4.98
C GLN A 2 -70.10 51.82 -4.79
N GLY A 3 -69.66 53.05 -5.11
CA GLY A 3 -70.53 54.22 -5.10
C GLY A 3 -69.76 55.50 -4.79
N TYR A 4 -70.47 56.50 -4.29
CA TYR A 4 -69.87 57.78 -3.90
C TYR A 4 -70.36 58.24 -2.53
N GLN A 5 -69.55 59.07 -1.90
CA GLN A 5 -69.79 59.62 -0.59
C GLN A 5 -71.07 60.45 -0.54
N TYR A 6 -71.91 60.13 0.46
CA TYR A 6 -72.93 61.04 0.96
C TYR A 6 -72.73 61.27 2.46
N GLY A 7 -72.39 62.52 2.80
CA GLY A 7 -72.30 62.96 4.18
C GLY A 7 -72.71 64.42 4.25
N ARG A 8 -73.37 64.83 5.33
CA ARG A 8 -73.66 66.24 5.59
C ARG A 8 -73.69 66.51 7.08
N VAL A 9 -73.43 67.76 7.42
CA VAL A 9 -73.52 68.27 8.79
C VAL A 9 -74.63 69.29 8.87
N GLU A 10 -75.42 69.18 9.93
CA GLU A 10 -76.53 70.05 10.27
C GLU A 10 -76.47 70.48 11.74
N SER A 11 -77.35 71.41 12.08
CA SER A 11 -77.41 71.95 13.43
C SER A 11 -78.79 72.50 13.70
N TYR A 12 -79.29 72.26 14.90
CA TYR A 12 -80.69 72.49 15.26
C TYR A 12 -80.83 73.35 16.51
N SER A 13 -81.94 74.08 16.62
CA SER A 13 -82.26 74.97 17.75
C SER A 13 -83.63 74.62 18.33
N ARG A 14 -83.93 75.09 19.55
CA ARG A 14 -85.20 74.75 20.23
C ARG A 14 -86.44 75.27 19.50
N LYS A 15 -86.38 76.46 18.89
CA LYS A 15 -87.54 77.08 18.21
C LYS A 15 -87.56 76.87 16.69
N GLY A 16 -86.50 76.30 16.12
CA GLY A 16 -86.24 76.38 14.68
C GLY A 16 -85.98 77.84 14.23
N GLY A 17 -85.37 78.03 13.07
CA GLY A 17 -85.15 79.37 12.52
C GLY A 17 -86.46 80.04 12.09
N GLN A 18 -86.92 81.08 12.79
CA GLN A 18 -88.19 81.76 12.48
C GLN A 18 -88.20 82.54 11.15
N GLN A 19 -87.04 82.97 10.65
CA GLN A 19 -86.91 83.77 9.42
C GLN A 19 -86.42 82.99 8.20
N LYS A 20 -85.82 81.81 8.40
CA LYS A 20 -85.29 80.99 7.31
C LYS A 20 -86.20 79.79 7.12
N LYS A 21 -87.02 79.88 6.07
CA LYS A 21 -87.64 78.71 5.46
C LYS A 21 -86.53 77.80 4.93
N ARG A 22 -86.71 76.48 4.99
CA ARG A 22 -85.91 75.51 4.23
C ARG A 22 -86.01 75.87 2.75
N ALA A 23 -85.10 75.35 1.91
CA ALA A 23 -85.08 75.67 0.48
C ALA A 23 -86.39 75.30 -0.25
N ASN A 24 -87.17 74.37 0.32
CA ASN A 24 -88.49 73.94 -0.13
C ASN A 24 -89.65 74.82 0.41
N GLY A 25 -89.37 75.86 1.20
CA GLY A 25 -90.38 76.76 1.76
C GLY A 25 -90.89 76.40 3.17
N ASP A 26 -90.45 75.27 3.73
CA ASP A 26 -90.96 74.78 5.02
C ASP A 26 -90.30 75.44 6.23
N ARG A 27 -90.97 75.33 7.38
CA ARG A 27 -90.41 75.73 8.68
C ARG A 27 -89.13 74.93 8.97
N ALA A 28 -88.13 75.58 9.57
CA ALA A 28 -86.98 74.90 10.12
C ALA A 28 -87.38 74.04 11.34
N TRP A 29 -86.93 72.79 11.36
CA TRP A 29 -87.26 71.84 12.42
C TRP A 29 -86.64 72.23 13.75
N THR A 30 -87.34 71.88 14.84
CA THR A 30 -86.82 71.98 16.20
C THR A 30 -85.97 70.75 16.53
N VAL A 31 -85.20 70.86 17.62
CA VAL A 31 -84.46 69.70 18.15
C VAL A 31 -85.39 68.54 18.51
N ASP A 32 -86.54 68.82 19.15
CA ASP A 32 -87.48 67.78 19.55
C ASP A 32 -88.06 67.02 18.35
N GLU A 33 -88.32 67.73 17.24
CA GLU A 33 -88.82 67.12 15.99
C GLU A 33 -87.78 66.20 15.36
N VAL A 34 -86.52 66.61 15.33
CA VAL A 34 -85.42 65.79 14.78
C VAL A 34 -85.19 64.55 15.63
N ILE A 35 -85.20 64.69 16.96
CA ILE A 35 -85.06 63.54 17.87
C ILE A 35 -86.26 62.61 17.73
N ALA A 36 -87.48 63.14 17.63
CA ALA A 36 -88.69 62.34 17.47
C ALA A 36 -88.75 61.60 16.12
N GLU A 37 -88.27 62.21 15.03
CA GLU A 37 -88.14 61.55 13.73
C GLU A 37 -87.14 60.38 13.78
N ALA A 38 -85.98 60.58 14.41
CA ALA A 38 -84.96 59.53 14.54
C ALA A 38 -85.36 58.42 15.52
N GLU A 39 -86.14 58.74 16.54
CA GLU A 39 -86.75 57.75 17.47
C GLU A 39 -87.94 57.01 16.84
N ARG A 40 -88.34 57.35 15.61
CA ARG A 40 -89.55 56.82 14.96
C ARG A 40 -90.82 57.02 15.79
N LYS A 41 -90.93 58.15 16.49
CA LYS A 41 -92.17 58.48 17.22
C LYS A 41 -93.37 58.55 16.27
N PRO A 42 -94.54 58.02 16.69
CA PRO A 42 -95.75 58.08 15.87
C PRO A 42 -96.07 59.52 15.43
N GLY A 43 -96.22 59.70 14.11
CA GLY A 43 -96.50 61.01 13.50
C GLY A 43 -95.25 61.87 13.20
N SER A 44 -94.04 61.42 13.53
CA SER A 44 -92.79 62.14 13.25
C SER A 44 -91.98 61.59 12.06
N CYS A 45 -92.41 60.48 11.45
CA CYS A 45 -91.69 59.78 10.38
C CYS A 45 -92.60 59.37 9.20
N SER A 46 -93.44 60.28 8.69
CA SER A 46 -94.48 59.96 7.69
C SER A 46 -93.99 59.49 6.30
N HIS A 47 -92.68 59.60 6.04
CA HIS A 47 -92.07 59.17 4.78
C HIS A 47 -91.47 57.76 4.86
N VAL A 48 -91.44 57.16 6.05
CA VAL A 48 -90.95 55.81 6.28
C VAL A 48 -92.18 54.89 6.25
N GLU A 49 -92.20 53.94 5.31
CA GLU A 49 -93.36 53.05 5.12
C GLU A 49 -93.56 52.12 6.32
N GLU A 50 -92.47 51.50 6.78
CA GLU A 50 -92.45 50.57 7.91
C GLU A 50 -91.36 50.99 8.92
N PRO A 51 -91.65 51.94 9.82
CA PRO A 51 -90.66 52.44 10.78
C PRO A 51 -90.16 51.34 11.71
N ASP A 52 -88.84 51.23 11.89
CA ASP A 52 -88.24 50.35 12.91
C ASP A 52 -88.59 50.91 14.31
N PRO A 53 -89.39 50.21 15.13
CA PRO A 53 -89.79 50.72 16.44
C PRO A 53 -88.62 50.77 17.43
N ASP A 54 -87.50 50.11 17.14
CA ASP A 54 -86.29 50.12 17.96
C ASP A 54 -85.04 50.40 17.09
N PRO A 55 -84.84 51.67 16.67
CA PRO A 55 -83.68 52.05 15.86
C PRO A 55 -82.37 51.68 16.55
N LEU A 56 -81.41 51.16 15.78
CA LEU A 56 -80.14 50.72 16.35
C LEU A 56 -79.31 51.92 16.84
N ILE A 57 -78.98 51.90 18.13
CA ILE A 57 -78.20 52.97 18.78
C ILE A 57 -76.74 52.53 18.95
N ILE A 58 -75.82 53.39 18.53
CA ILE A 58 -74.40 53.33 18.91
C ILE A 58 -74.19 54.35 20.04
N PRO A 59 -73.99 53.91 21.29
CA PRO A 59 -73.99 54.80 22.44
C PRO A 59 -72.71 55.64 22.51
N GLY A 60 -72.87 56.89 22.96
CA GLY A 60 -71.78 57.78 23.36
C GLY A 60 -71.94 58.15 24.82
N SER A 61 -72.04 59.46 25.13
CA SER A 61 -72.46 59.91 26.47
C SER A 61 -73.92 59.62 26.80
N CYS A 62 -74.74 59.34 25.78
CA CYS A 62 -76.15 58.98 25.89
C CYS A 62 -76.36 57.56 25.33
N LYS A 63 -77.20 56.76 26.00
CA LYS A 63 -77.53 55.38 25.62
C LYS A 63 -78.89 55.22 24.96
N ASN A 64 -79.74 56.23 25.07
CA ASN A 64 -81.12 56.24 24.56
C ASN A 64 -81.57 57.68 24.25
N PHE A 65 -82.71 57.81 23.57
CA PHE A 65 -83.26 59.10 23.16
C PHE A 65 -83.67 60.02 24.34
N ASP A 66 -84.08 59.45 25.48
CA ASP A 66 -84.42 60.24 26.67
C ASP A 66 -83.18 60.87 27.31
N GLU A 67 -82.07 60.14 27.39
CA GLU A 67 -80.77 60.68 27.79
C GLU A 67 -80.28 61.76 26.82
N LEU A 68 -80.47 61.59 25.51
CA LEU A 68 -80.14 62.63 24.52
C LEU A 68 -80.96 63.91 24.73
N ARG A 69 -82.27 63.78 24.94
CA ARG A 69 -83.14 64.92 25.29
C ARG A 69 -82.70 65.59 26.57
N GLN A 70 -82.33 64.82 27.59
CA GLN A 70 -81.84 65.35 28.86
C GLN A 70 -80.52 66.11 28.68
N ALA A 71 -79.54 65.51 28.01
CA ALA A 71 -78.24 66.13 27.74
C ALA A 71 -78.39 67.43 26.94
N HIS A 72 -79.27 67.44 25.94
CA HIS A 72 -79.63 68.65 25.19
C HIS A 72 -80.28 69.73 26.08
N ASN A 73 -81.24 69.33 26.92
CA ASN A 73 -81.91 70.24 27.85
C ASN A 73 -80.92 70.84 28.85
N ASP A 74 -79.96 70.05 29.33
CA ASP A 74 -78.91 70.49 30.26
C ASP A 74 -77.94 71.45 29.58
N ALA A 75 -77.50 71.17 28.35
CA ALA A 75 -76.72 72.10 27.54
C ALA A 75 -77.47 73.44 27.33
N CYS A 76 -78.79 73.41 27.15
CA CYS A 76 -79.60 74.62 27.00
C CYS A 76 -79.73 75.46 28.30
N LYS A 77 -79.43 74.89 29.48
CA LYS A 77 -79.44 75.60 30.77
C LYS A 77 -78.15 76.39 31.03
N VAL A 78 -77.09 76.12 30.26
CA VAL A 78 -75.81 76.83 30.36
C VAL A 78 -76.05 78.33 30.15
N LYS A 79 -75.55 79.15 31.09
CA LYS A 79 -75.65 80.60 31.03
C LYS A 79 -74.39 81.18 30.38
N GLN A 80 -74.55 82.10 29.44
CA GLN A 80 -73.44 82.75 28.76
C GLN A 80 -73.08 84.07 29.45
N GLN A 81 -71.78 84.32 29.61
CA GLN A 81 -71.28 85.62 30.00
C GLN A 81 -71.11 86.49 28.76
N VAL A 82 -71.83 87.60 28.71
CA VAL A 82 -71.75 88.55 27.60
C VAL A 82 -71.19 89.89 28.08
N PRO A 83 -70.28 90.52 27.32
CA PRO A 83 -69.87 91.89 27.57
C PRO A 83 -71.09 92.82 27.56
N TYR A 84 -71.17 93.68 28.56
CA TYR A 84 -72.20 94.68 28.69
C TYR A 84 -71.54 96.03 28.99
N THR A 85 -71.81 97.01 28.12
CA THR A 85 -71.45 98.40 28.38
C THR A 85 -72.68 99.10 28.91
N ASN A 86 -72.61 99.66 30.12
CA ASN A 86 -73.69 100.47 30.64
C ASN A 86 -73.84 101.74 29.78
N PRO A 87 -74.97 101.96 29.09
CA PRO A 87 -75.13 103.10 28.19
C PRO A 87 -75.01 104.46 28.88
N LYS A 88 -75.33 104.52 30.18
CA LYS A 88 -75.31 105.77 30.97
C LYS A 88 -73.95 106.10 31.56
N THR A 89 -73.16 105.09 31.92
CA THR A 89 -71.89 105.28 32.65
C THR A 89 -70.65 104.85 31.86
N GLY A 90 -70.83 104.26 30.67
CA GLY A 90 -69.73 103.71 29.87
C GLY A 90 -69.00 102.51 30.49
N LYS A 91 -69.34 102.12 31.74
CA LYS A 91 -68.67 101.04 32.46
C LYS A 91 -68.93 99.69 31.77
N LYS A 92 -67.85 98.98 31.45
CA LYS A 92 -67.87 97.61 30.92
C LYS A 92 -67.96 96.63 32.08
N SER A 93 -68.91 95.70 32.02
CA SER A 93 -69.01 94.56 32.93
C SER A 93 -69.40 93.31 32.15
N LEU A 94 -69.27 92.14 32.78
CA LEU A 94 -69.84 90.90 32.24
C LEU A 94 -71.24 90.72 32.83
N ARG A 95 -72.21 90.39 31.98
CA ARG A 95 -73.56 89.98 32.42
C ARG A 95 -73.79 88.53 32.06
N THR A 96 -74.33 87.78 33.02
CA THR A 96 -74.78 86.41 32.82
C THR A 96 -76.18 86.43 32.21
N LYS A 97 -76.36 85.79 31.05
CA LYS A 97 -77.66 85.66 30.36
C LYS A 97 -77.96 84.20 30.02
N ALA A 98 -79.25 83.85 29.99
CA ALA A 98 -79.70 82.57 29.47
C ALA A 98 -79.43 82.47 27.95
N LEU A 99 -79.21 81.25 27.46
CA LEU A 99 -79.05 80.99 26.04
C LEU A 99 -80.35 81.29 25.29
N ARG A 100 -80.24 82.00 24.16
CA ARG A 100 -81.40 82.33 23.33
C ARG A 100 -82.07 81.05 22.81
N VAL A 101 -83.39 81.06 22.70
CA VAL A 101 -84.17 79.89 22.22
C VAL A 101 -83.89 79.52 20.75
N ASP A 102 -83.36 80.45 19.96
CA ASP A 102 -83.03 80.26 18.55
C ASP A 102 -81.55 79.94 18.30
N LYS A 103 -80.72 79.90 19.36
CA LYS A 103 -79.34 79.41 19.25
C LYS A 103 -79.33 77.92 18.95
N HIS A 104 -78.38 77.50 18.11
CA HIS A 104 -78.21 76.10 17.77
C HIS A 104 -77.53 75.38 18.92
N THR A 105 -78.13 74.29 19.38
CA THR A 105 -77.75 73.54 20.59
C THR A 105 -77.61 72.04 20.38
N LEU A 106 -78.01 71.52 19.22
CA LEU A 106 -77.77 70.14 18.82
C LEU A 106 -76.99 70.10 17.50
N TYR A 107 -75.86 69.41 17.49
CA TYR A 107 -75.13 69.01 16.29
C TYR A 107 -75.74 67.72 15.75
N SER A 108 -75.87 67.61 14.43
CA SER A 108 -76.20 66.35 13.79
C SER A 108 -75.39 66.19 12.51
N SER A 109 -74.84 65.01 12.23
CA SER A 109 -74.39 64.66 10.89
C SER A 109 -75.14 63.44 10.39
N VAL A 110 -75.36 63.38 9.08
CA VAL A 110 -76.04 62.29 8.40
C VAL A 110 -75.11 61.74 7.34
N ILE A 111 -74.80 60.46 7.43
CA ILE A 111 -73.95 59.74 6.50
C ILE A 111 -74.77 58.58 5.94
N SER A 112 -74.86 58.49 4.61
CA SER A 112 -75.61 57.44 3.93
C SER A 112 -74.68 56.61 3.07
N LEU A 113 -74.86 55.29 3.13
CA LEU A 113 -74.15 54.34 2.29
C LEU A 113 -74.92 54.17 0.97
N PRO A 114 -74.23 53.94 -0.16
CA PRO A 114 -74.87 53.61 -1.42
C PRO A 114 -75.33 52.13 -1.45
N ILE A 115 -75.90 51.67 -0.34
CA ILE A 115 -76.38 50.30 -0.11
C ILE A 115 -77.85 50.38 0.26
N LEU A 116 -78.68 49.62 -0.45
CA LEU A 116 -80.10 49.51 -0.11
C LEU A 116 -80.25 48.74 1.19
N SER A 117 -81.15 49.21 2.07
CA SER A 117 -81.41 48.49 3.32
C SER A 117 -81.91 47.06 3.07
N ALA A 118 -82.72 46.85 2.01
CA ALA A 118 -83.15 45.53 1.60
C ALA A 118 -81.98 44.59 1.22
N ASP A 119 -80.94 45.10 0.55
CA ASP A 119 -79.77 44.32 0.17
C ASP A 119 -78.93 43.95 1.41
N ALA A 120 -78.75 44.90 2.34
CA ALA A 120 -78.07 44.64 3.60
C ALA A 120 -78.81 43.59 4.44
N TRP A 121 -80.15 43.65 4.50
CA TRP A 121 -80.96 42.64 5.19
C TRP A 121 -80.87 41.26 4.54
N ALA A 122 -80.74 41.20 3.21
CA ALA A 122 -80.63 39.94 2.47
C ALA A 122 -79.26 39.27 2.60
N MET A 123 -78.21 40.04 2.89
CA MET A 123 -76.82 39.58 2.91
C MET A 123 -76.14 39.93 4.25
N PRO A 124 -76.04 38.97 5.19
CA PRO A 124 -75.43 39.20 6.51
C PRO A 124 -74.02 39.80 6.46
N ASP A 125 -73.15 39.29 5.58
CA ASP A 125 -71.78 39.81 5.43
C ASP A 125 -71.77 41.28 4.98
N LEU A 126 -72.72 41.70 4.15
CA LEU A 126 -72.85 43.09 3.71
C LEU A 126 -73.39 43.98 4.85
N MET A 127 -74.30 43.47 5.68
CA MET A 127 -74.76 44.16 6.88
C MET A 127 -73.58 44.41 7.83
N ASP A 128 -72.75 43.40 8.07
CA ASP A 128 -71.56 43.51 8.92
C ASP A 128 -70.56 44.54 8.35
N GLU A 129 -70.29 44.52 7.03
CA GLU A 129 -69.43 45.52 6.38
C GLU A 129 -70.00 46.95 6.54
N CYS A 130 -71.33 47.11 6.43
CA CYS A 130 -72.00 48.40 6.66
C CYS A 130 -71.87 48.86 8.11
N MET A 131 -72.03 47.95 9.08
CA MET A 131 -71.94 48.24 10.50
C MET A 131 -70.52 48.60 10.92
N ASP A 132 -69.51 47.91 10.41
CA ASP A 132 -68.09 48.24 10.62
C ASP A 132 -67.76 49.63 10.07
N LEU A 133 -68.29 49.97 8.89
CA LEU A 133 -68.10 51.30 8.31
C LEU A 133 -68.80 52.37 9.14
N PHE A 134 -70.00 52.10 9.68
CA PHE A 134 -70.68 53.02 10.60
C PHE A 134 -69.92 53.20 11.92
N GLN A 135 -69.24 52.18 12.44
CA GLN A 135 -68.36 52.37 13.59
C GLN A 135 -67.19 53.30 13.27
N GLN A 136 -66.62 53.22 12.06
CA GLN A 136 -65.58 54.17 11.61
C GLN A 136 -66.13 55.59 11.46
N VAL A 137 -67.36 55.75 10.98
CA VAL A 137 -68.07 57.07 10.95
C VAL A 137 -68.20 57.64 12.36
N VAL A 138 -68.65 56.82 13.32
CA VAL A 138 -68.80 57.25 14.72
C VAL A 138 -67.46 57.68 15.28
N ARG A 139 -66.39 56.89 15.12
CA ARG A 139 -65.04 57.25 15.58
C ARG A 139 -64.58 58.60 15.01
N PHE A 140 -64.72 58.78 13.69
CA PHE A 140 -64.35 60.05 13.04
C PHE A 140 -65.10 61.25 13.62
N GLU A 141 -66.43 61.15 13.81
CA GLU A 141 -67.20 62.25 14.37
C GLU A 141 -66.95 62.46 15.87
N THR A 142 -66.70 61.40 16.64
CA THR A 142 -66.33 61.48 18.05
C THR A 142 -65.04 62.28 18.20
N ASP A 143 -63.97 61.87 17.52
CA ASP A 143 -62.67 62.55 17.59
C ASP A 143 -62.80 64.04 17.23
N ARG A 144 -63.53 64.32 16.14
CA ARG A 144 -63.75 65.68 15.65
C ARG A 144 -64.59 66.53 16.61
N LEU A 145 -65.64 65.96 17.20
CA LEU A 145 -66.49 66.67 18.14
C LEU A 145 -65.74 67.00 19.42
N GLU A 146 -64.96 66.05 19.94
CA GLU A 146 -64.16 66.21 21.15
C GLU A 146 -63.00 67.20 20.95
N GLU A 147 -62.31 67.17 19.80
CA GLU A 147 -61.28 68.15 19.46
C GLU A 147 -61.85 69.58 19.41
N ALA A 148 -63.10 69.75 18.95
CA ALA A 148 -63.80 71.04 18.96
C ALA A 148 -64.32 71.47 20.35
N GLY A 149 -64.15 70.62 21.37
CA GLY A 149 -64.59 70.82 22.75
C GLY A 149 -66.06 70.48 23.00
N GLY A 150 -66.68 69.73 22.09
CA GLY A 150 -68.01 69.16 22.25
C GLY A 150 -67.98 67.76 22.82
N GLN A 151 -69.14 67.10 22.81
CA GLN A 151 -69.30 65.73 23.25
C GLN A 151 -70.13 64.95 22.23
N PHE A 152 -69.64 63.78 21.83
CA PHE A 152 -70.44 62.80 21.11
C PHE A 152 -71.52 62.23 22.04
N ALA A 153 -72.78 62.46 21.68
CA ALA A 153 -73.91 62.03 22.49
C ALA A 153 -74.29 60.59 22.19
N MET A 154 -74.71 60.33 20.95
CA MET A 154 -75.07 58.99 20.46
C MET A 154 -75.16 59.04 18.94
N ALA A 155 -75.18 57.87 18.29
CA ALA A 155 -75.56 57.75 16.90
C ALA A 155 -76.70 56.75 16.73
N VAL A 156 -77.49 56.93 15.67
CA VAL A 156 -78.65 56.10 15.34
C VAL A 156 -78.49 55.62 13.91
N VAL A 157 -78.53 54.31 13.73
CA VAL A 157 -78.48 53.67 12.40
C VAL A 157 -79.91 53.34 11.98
N HIS A 158 -80.31 53.91 10.85
CA HIS A 158 -81.59 53.59 10.21
C HIS A 158 -81.37 52.59 9.09
N ARG A 159 -82.19 51.53 9.13
CA ARG A 159 -82.17 50.36 8.24
C ARG A 159 -83.57 50.02 7.70
N ASP A 160 -84.49 50.97 7.87
CA ASP A 160 -85.92 50.95 7.56
C ASP A 160 -86.28 51.98 6.47
N GLU A 161 -85.27 52.63 5.88
CA GLU A 161 -85.41 53.54 4.75
C GLU A 161 -84.78 52.93 3.48
N ALA A 162 -84.83 53.65 2.36
CA ALA A 162 -84.32 53.14 1.09
C ALA A 162 -82.83 52.76 1.13
N HIS A 163 -82.02 53.53 1.86
CA HIS A 163 -80.58 53.29 2.01
C HIS A 163 -80.19 53.27 3.48
N MET A 164 -79.22 52.41 3.81
CA MET A 164 -78.58 52.39 5.13
C MET A 164 -77.94 53.75 5.40
N HIS A 165 -78.26 54.36 6.53
CA HIS A 165 -77.66 55.62 6.94
C HIS A 165 -77.59 55.77 8.45
N ILE A 166 -76.69 56.63 8.89
CA ILE A 166 -76.46 56.92 10.30
C ILE A 166 -76.63 58.41 10.59
N HIS A 167 -77.33 58.71 11.67
CA HIS A 167 -77.41 60.03 12.29
C HIS A 167 -76.47 60.06 13.49
N VAL A 168 -75.50 60.97 13.51
CA VAL A 168 -74.60 61.19 14.65
C VAL A 168 -75.02 62.46 15.36
N TYR A 169 -75.20 62.41 16.69
CA TYR A 169 -75.61 63.54 17.50
C TYR A 169 -74.49 64.01 18.43
N GLY A 170 -74.36 65.33 18.56
CA GLY A 170 -73.39 65.96 19.46
C GLY A 170 -73.98 67.14 20.20
N VAL A 171 -73.52 67.35 21.43
CA VAL A 171 -73.90 68.48 22.29
C VAL A 171 -72.64 69.17 22.83
N ASP A 172 -72.78 70.39 23.32
CA ASP A 172 -71.70 71.11 24.02
C ASP A 172 -72.18 71.43 25.45
N PRO A 173 -71.86 70.58 26.44
CA PRO A 173 -72.33 70.78 27.82
C PRO A 173 -71.64 71.96 28.51
N VAL A 174 -70.52 72.46 27.98
CA VAL A 174 -69.73 73.53 28.60
C VAL A 174 -70.21 74.91 28.13
N ARG A 175 -70.42 75.07 26.82
CA ARG A 175 -70.80 76.35 26.18
C ARG A 175 -72.30 76.44 25.90
N GLY A 176 -72.99 75.30 25.87
CA GLY A 176 -74.43 75.17 25.62
C GLY A 176 -74.86 75.37 24.15
N GLU A 177 -74.01 75.97 23.31
CA GLU A 177 -74.25 76.15 21.88
C GLU A 177 -73.21 75.41 21.05
N ILE A 178 -73.59 75.00 19.83
CA ILE A 178 -72.79 74.09 18.99
C ILE A 178 -72.22 74.78 17.74
N THR A 179 -72.20 76.11 17.70
CA THR A 179 -71.67 76.88 16.55
C THR A 179 -70.26 76.44 16.16
N TRP A 180 -69.41 76.15 17.15
CA TRP A 180 -68.03 75.67 17.00
C TRP A 180 -67.93 74.21 16.56
N LEU A 181 -68.95 73.39 16.87
CA LEU A 181 -68.95 71.98 16.50
C LEU A 181 -69.28 71.78 15.03
N HIS A 182 -69.95 72.74 14.37
CA HIS A 182 -70.22 72.66 12.94
C HIS A 182 -69.08 73.34 12.15
N PRO A 183 -68.30 72.62 11.31
CA PRO A 183 -67.10 73.16 10.65
C PRO A 183 -67.33 74.47 9.89
N GLY A 184 -68.34 74.48 9.00
CA GLY A 184 -68.70 75.68 8.25
C GLY A 184 -69.15 76.86 9.13
N LYS A 185 -69.92 76.62 10.19
CA LYS A 185 -70.37 77.70 11.10
C LYS A 185 -69.23 78.22 11.97
N ALA A 186 -68.35 77.34 12.43
CA ALA A 186 -67.15 77.69 13.17
C ALA A 186 -66.23 78.59 12.33
N ALA A 187 -65.99 78.24 11.06
CA ALA A 187 -65.20 79.06 10.15
C ALA A 187 -65.78 80.47 9.96
N VAL A 188 -67.11 80.57 9.80
CA VAL A 188 -67.80 81.88 9.72
C VAL A 188 -67.71 82.66 11.03
N ASP A 189 -67.84 81.99 12.19
CA ASP A 189 -67.73 82.65 13.50
C ASP A 189 -66.30 83.18 13.75
N ASN A 190 -65.26 82.44 13.35
CA ASN A 190 -63.88 82.87 13.44
C ASN A 190 -63.63 84.17 12.64
N ILE A 191 -64.17 84.28 11.43
CA ILE A 191 -64.10 85.52 10.63
C ILE A 191 -64.83 86.66 11.33
N ARG A 192 -66.01 86.41 11.91
CA ARG A 192 -66.78 87.43 12.64
C ARG A 192 -66.08 87.97 13.88
N ARG A 193 -65.23 87.16 14.50
CA ARG A 193 -64.41 87.54 15.66
C ARG A 193 -63.09 88.22 15.27
N GLY A 194 -62.67 88.10 14.01
CA GLY A 194 -61.41 88.65 13.51
C GLY A 194 -61.38 90.18 13.46
N ALA A 195 -60.18 90.74 13.58
CA ALA A 195 -59.96 92.18 13.39
C ALA A 195 -60.29 92.57 11.94
N GLY A 196 -61.14 93.59 11.76
CA GLY A 196 -61.55 94.05 10.43
C GLY A 196 -62.80 93.38 9.85
N TRP A 197 -63.54 92.58 10.65
CA TRP A 197 -64.83 92.04 10.22
C TRP A 197 -65.77 93.14 9.70
N LYS A 198 -66.27 92.97 8.48
CA LYS A 198 -67.30 93.80 7.87
C LYS A 198 -68.57 92.98 7.70
N LYS A 199 -69.67 93.44 8.32
CA LYS A 199 -70.97 92.77 8.28
C LYS A 199 -71.44 92.46 6.86
N ASP A 200 -71.12 93.33 5.91
CA ASP A 200 -71.56 93.24 4.51
C ASP A 200 -70.70 92.31 3.64
N ASN A 201 -69.58 91.77 4.16
CA ASN A 201 -68.76 90.81 3.42
C ASN A 201 -69.34 89.40 3.48
N LEU A 202 -70.54 89.23 2.92
CA LEU A 202 -71.25 87.96 2.82
C LEU A 202 -70.50 86.95 1.94
N ALA A 203 -69.79 87.43 0.91
CA ALA A 203 -69.04 86.60 -0.01
C ALA A 203 -67.87 85.88 0.69
N GLU A 204 -67.13 86.58 1.55
CA GLU A 204 -66.04 85.99 2.34
C GLU A 204 -66.56 84.95 3.34
N GLN A 205 -67.65 85.25 4.06
CA GLN A 205 -68.30 84.29 4.95
C GLN A 205 -68.77 83.04 4.18
N GLY A 206 -69.36 83.23 3.00
CA GLY A 206 -69.80 82.13 2.13
C GLY A 206 -68.64 81.24 1.66
N ARG A 207 -67.52 81.84 1.25
CA ARG A 207 -66.30 81.11 0.88
C ARG A 207 -65.77 80.29 2.05
N ALA A 208 -65.57 80.90 3.21
CA ALA A 208 -65.04 80.20 4.39
C ALA A 208 -65.94 79.05 4.85
N TYR A 209 -67.26 79.22 4.80
CA TYR A 209 -68.19 78.11 5.06
C TYR A 209 -67.98 76.97 4.06
N CYS A 210 -67.94 77.28 2.76
CA CYS A 210 -67.77 76.28 1.71
C CYS A 210 -66.43 75.57 1.78
N ASP A 211 -65.34 76.29 2.05
CA ASP A 211 -63.99 75.75 2.17
C ASP A 211 -63.89 74.82 3.39
N ALA A 212 -64.40 75.23 4.55
CA ALA A 212 -64.45 74.37 5.73
C ALA A 212 -65.31 73.12 5.54
N MET A 213 -66.44 73.24 4.83
CA MET A 213 -67.27 72.07 4.53
C MET A 213 -66.66 71.16 3.46
N ARG A 214 -65.86 71.69 2.52
CA ARG A 214 -65.07 70.87 1.59
C ARG A 214 -64.01 70.10 2.34
N GLN A 215 -63.26 70.77 3.21
CA GLN A 215 -62.24 70.14 4.04
C GLN A 215 -62.85 69.01 4.89
N TRP A 216 -63.97 69.26 5.58
CA TRP A 216 -64.66 68.21 6.35
C TRP A 216 -65.02 66.98 5.49
N GLN A 217 -65.51 67.19 4.27
CA GLN A 217 -65.82 66.08 3.36
C GLN A 217 -64.57 65.34 2.87
N ASP A 218 -63.45 66.06 2.67
CA ASP A 218 -62.17 65.49 2.22
C ASP A 218 -61.51 64.68 3.34
N ASP A 219 -61.57 65.18 4.58
CA ASP A 219 -61.10 64.47 5.78
C ASP A 219 -61.95 63.22 6.01
N PHE A 220 -63.28 63.35 5.98
CA PHE A 220 -64.20 62.23 6.13
C PHE A 220 -63.98 61.15 5.06
N TYR A 221 -63.81 61.57 3.80
CA TYR A 221 -63.49 60.65 2.71
C TYR A 221 -62.21 59.88 2.99
N THR A 222 -61.15 60.61 3.33
CA THR A 222 -59.81 60.05 3.52
C THR A 222 -59.78 59.06 4.68
N SER A 223 -60.50 59.36 5.76
CA SER A 223 -60.51 58.56 6.98
C SER A 223 -61.46 57.37 6.95
N VAL A 224 -62.58 57.46 6.23
CA VAL A 224 -63.65 56.45 6.32
C VAL A 224 -63.94 55.80 4.96
N PHE A 225 -64.26 56.58 3.94
CA PHE A 225 -64.85 56.06 2.70
C PHE A 225 -63.85 55.60 1.65
N ARG A 226 -62.63 56.14 1.68
CA ARG A 226 -61.55 55.83 0.74
C ARG A 226 -61.16 54.35 0.78
N ASP A 227 -61.04 53.79 1.99
CA ASP A 227 -60.58 52.41 2.17
C ASP A 227 -61.77 51.40 2.14
N ALA A 228 -63.00 51.92 2.07
CA ALA A 228 -64.23 51.18 1.75
C ALA A 228 -64.50 51.04 0.24
N GLY A 229 -63.71 51.71 -0.62
CA GLY A 229 -63.87 51.69 -2.08
C GLY A 229 -64.87 52.70 -2.62
N LEU A 230 -65.42 53.57 -1.76
CA LEU A 230 -66.31 54.64 -2.18
C LEU A 230 -65.52 55.78 -2.80
N MET A 231 -66.15 56.56 -3.66
CA MET A 231 -65.54 57.75 -4.27
C MET A 231 -65.90 59.03 -3.53
N ARG A 232 -64.98 59.99 -3.53
CA ARG A 232 -65.21 61.32 -2.94
C ARG A 232 -66.33 62.11 -3.63
N TYR A 233 -66.46 61.94 -4.94
CA TYR A 233 -67.35 62.72 -5.80
C TYR A 233 -68.27 61.80 -6.60
N GLY A 234 -69.52 62.23 -6.80
CA GLY A 234 -70.46 61.59 -7.70
C GLY A 234 -70.31 62.05 -9.17
N PRO A 235 -70.99 61.37 -10.11
CA PRO A 235 -70.78 61.54 -11.56
C PRO A 235 -71.12 62.95 -12.06
N LYS A 236 -72.13 63.60 -11.45
CA LYS A 236 -72.58 64.94 -11.83
C LYS A 236 -71.52 66.02 -11.63
N ARG A 237 -70.56 65.82 -10.71
CA ARG A 237 -69.53 66.83 -10.42
C ARG A 237 -68.55 66.98 -11.58
N PHE A 238 -68.22 65.88 -12.24
CA PHE A 238 -67.30 65.81 -13.37
C PHE A 238 -68.02 65.66 -14.72
N ARG A 239 -69.37 65.62 -14.72
CA ARG A 239 -70.21 65.35 -15.90
C ARG A 239 -69.79 64.07 -16.64
N LEU A 240 -69.41 63.06 -15.87
CA LEU A 240 -68.91 61.81 -16.44
C LEU A 240 -70.05 61.05 -17.13
N PRO A 241 -69.81 60.50 -18.34
CA PRO A 241 -70.67 59.49 -18.93
C PRO A 241 -70.83 58.29 -18.00
N ARG A 242 -71.98 57.61 -18.08
CA ARG A 242 -72.29 56.47 -17.22
C ARG A 242 -71.22 55.36 -17.28
N ALA A 243 -70.68 55.08 -18.47
CA ALA A 243 -69.67 54.04 -18.65
C ALA A 243 -68.35 54.38 -17.93
N GLU A 244 -67.85 55.60 -18.09
CA GLU A 244 -66.64 56.07 -17.38
C GLU A 244 -66.84 56.09 -15.87
N TYR A 245 -68.04 56.47 -15.42
CA TYR A 245 -68.38 56.45 -14.00
C TYR A 245 -68.34 55.04 -13.40
N LEU A 246 -68.90 54.04 -14.10
CA LEU A 246 -68.83 52.65 -13.67
C LEU A 246 -67.39 52.12 -13.65
N GLN A 247 -66.55 52.52 -14.61
CA GLN A 247 -65.13 52.19 -14.62
C GLN A 247 -64.39 52.80 -13.42
N GLN A 248 -64.67 54.06 -13.07
CA GLN A 248 -64.08 54.69 -11.89
C GLN A 248 -64.54 54.01 -10.59
N MET A 249 -65.81 53.62 -10.46
CA MET A 249 -66.30 52.86 -9.30
C MET A 249 -65.52 51.54 -9.13
N ALA A 250 -65.41 50.75 -10.20
CA ALA A 250 -64.67 49.49 -10.17
C ALA A 250 -63.19 49.68 -9.84
N ALA A 251 -62.55 50.73 -10.39
CA ALA A 251 -61.16 51.06 -10.09
C ALA A 251 -60.96 51.43 -8.61
N HIS A 252 -61.88 52.22 -8.02
CA HIS A 252 -61.81 52.59 -6.60
C HIS A 252 -62.01 51.39 -5.67
N GLU A 253 -62.92 50.48 -6.01
CA GLU A 253 -63.10 49.23 -5.28
C GLU A 253 -61.83 48.36 -5.31
N GLN A 254 -61.24 48.16 -6.50
CA GLN A 254 -59.98 47.41 -6.65
C GLN A 254 -58.81 48.05 -5.88
N LEU A 255 -58.72 49.38 -5.88
CA LEU A 255 -57.74 50.11 -5.09
C LEU A 255 -57.96 49.93 -3.59
N ALA A 256 -59.20 49.88 -3.12
CA ALA A 256 -59.51 49.62 -1.72
C ALA A 256 -59.11 48.20 -1.30
N VAL A 257 -59.40 47.19 -2.13
CA VAL A 257 -58.94 45.81 -1.90
C VAL A 257 -57.42 45.77 -1.81
N THR A 258 -56.73 46.32 -2.82
CA THR A 258 -55.26 46.36 -2.85
C THR A 258 -54.66 47.04 -1.62
N ARG A 259 -55.30 48.09 -1.10
CA ARG A 259 -54.85 48.80 0.11
C ARG A 259 -55.06 48.00 1.39
N ARG A 260 -56.12 47.21 1.48
CA ARG A 260 -56.35 46.32 2.63
C ARG A 260 -55.33 45.19 2.68
N ASP A 261 -54.92 44.70 1.51
CA ASP A 261 -53.96 43.58 1.42
C ASP A 261 -52.50 44.05 1.57
N LEU A 262 -52.22 45.34 1.35
CA LEU A 262 -50.87 45.90 1.38
C LEU A 262 -50.13 45.71 2.72
N PRO A 263 -50.73 45.91 3.91
CA PRO A 263 -50.07 45.68 5.19
C PRO A 263 -49.69 44.22 5.41
N GLU A 264 -50.55 43.27 5.01
CA GLU A 264 -50.26 41.84 5.11
C GLU A 264 -49.12 41.46 4.16
N ALA A 265 -49.19 41.89 2.90
CA ALA A 265 -48.12 41.68 1.93
C ALA A 265 -46.78 42.26 2.44
N ARG A 266 -46.81 43.43 3.06
CA ARG A 266 -45.62 44.04 3.66
C ARG A 266 -45.08 43.23 4.83
N LYS A 267 -45.94 42.73 5.71
CA LYS A 267 -45.55 41.85 6.80
C LYS A 267 -44.90 40.57 6.28
N THR A 268 -45.47 39.95 5.25
CA THR A 268 -44.87 38.76 4.61
C THR A 268 -43.49 39.05 4.01
N ILE A 269 -43.31 40.23 3.39
CA ILE A 269 -42.00 40.66 2.87
C ILE A 269 -40.99 40.84 4.01
N ASP A 270 -41.39 41.50 5.10
CA ASP A 270 -40.52 41.72 6.26
C ASP A 270 -40.11 40.39 6.91
N GLU A 271 -41.05 39.43 7.03
CA GLU A 271 -40.79 38.07 7.51
C GLU A 271 -39.83 37.31 6.58
N ALA A 272 -40.01 37.41 5.25
CA ALA A 272 -39.11 36.80 4.28
C ALA A 272 -37.69 37.38 4.35
N HIS A 273 -37.57 38.71 4.54
CA HIS A 273 -36.27 39.37 4.70
C HIS A 273 -35.53 38.86 5.95
N SER A 274 -36.24 38.73 7.07
CA SER A 274 -35.68 38.19 8.31
C SER A 274 -35.23 36.72 8.16
N GLN A 275 -36.02 35.89 7.46
CA GLN A 275 -35.63 34.52 7.15
C GLN A 275 -34.38 34.47 6.25
N GLN A 276 -34.30 35.34 5.25
CA GLN A 276 -33.16 35.42 4.36
C GLN A 276 -31.87 35.79 5.11
N GLU A 277 -31.93 36.76 6.01
CA GLU A 277 -30.80 37.12 6.89
C GLU A 277 -30.35 35.93 7.75
N SER A 278 -31.28 35.14 8.30
CA SER A 278 -30.95 33.94 9.07
C SER A 278 -30.29 32.85 8.21
N ILE A 279 -30.77 32.64 6.99
CA ILE A 279 -30.18 31.68 6.04
C ILE A 279 -28.77 32.11 5.65
N GLU A 280 -28.56 33.40 5.41
CA GLU A 280 -27.26 33.94 5.04
C GLU A 280 -26.24 33.81 6.17
N ALA A 281 -26.64 34.09 7.42
CA ALA A 281 -25.82 33.85 8.60
C ALA A 281 -25.41 32.37 8.73
N LYS A 282 -26.36 31.44 8.57
CA LYS A 282 -26.07 29.99 8.59
C LYS A 282 -25.15 29.56 7.45
N ARG A 283 -25.28 30.16 6.26
CA ARG A 283 -24.36 29.88 5.14
C ARG A 283 -22.94 30.32 5.46
N GLN A 284 -22.75 31.51 6.03
CA GLN A 284 -21.44 31.99 6.45
C GLN A 284 -20.82 31.10 7.53
N GLU A 285 -21.62 30.64 8.49
CA GLU A 285 -21.19 29.69 9.51
C GLU A 285 -20.75 28.37 8.88
N LEU A 286 -21.55 27.81 7.98
CA LEU A 286 -21.23 26.57 7.26
C LEU A 286 -19.98 26.71 6.40
N GLU A 287 -19.77 27.86 5.73
CA GLU A 287 -18.55 28.13 4.96
C GLU A 287 -17.32 28.20 5.87
N ARG A 288 -17.45 28.78 7.07
CA ARG A 288 -16.37 28.80 8.06
C ARG A 288 -16.03 27.39 8.53
N GLU A 289 -17.03 26.59 8.90
CA GLU A 289 -16.83 25.18 9.29
C GLU A 289 -16.20 24.36 8.18
N LYS A 290 -16.64 24.57 6.92
CA LYS A 290 -16.06 23.90 5.76
C LYS A 290 -14.59 24.25 5.59
N ARG A 291 -14.20 25.52 5.74
CA ARG A 291 -12.80 25.95 5.67
C ARG A 291 -11.96 25.32 6.78
N GLU A 292 -12.46 25.33 8.01
CA GLU A 292 -11.79 24.70 9.15
C GLU A 292 -11.59 23.19 8.93
N PHE A 293 -12.58 22.53 8.33
CA PHE A 293 -12.48 21.12 7.96
C PHE A 293 -11.47 20.87 6.83
N GLU A 294 -11.46 21.70 5.78
CA GLU A 294 -10.48 21.62 4.68
C GLU A 294 -9.04 21.81 5.19
N GLU A 295 -8.81 22.77 6.09
CA GLU A 295 -7.52 22.98 6.75
C GLU A 295 -7.12 21.76 7.59
N TYR A 296 -8.06 21.17 8.33
CA TYR A 296 -7.82 19.95 9.10
C TYR A 296 -7.42 18.76 8.22
N VAL A 297 -8.15 18.52 7.12
CA VAL A 297 -7.85 17.45 6.16
C VAL A 297 -6.47 17.66 5.55
N THR A 298 -6.18 18.87 5.07
CA THR A 298 -4.87 19.21 4.48
C THR A 298 -3.73 18.96 5.48
N SER A 299 -3.91 19.33 6.75
CA SER A 299 -2.93 19.06 7.81
C SER A 299 -2.69 17.56 8.02
N LYS A 300 -3.75 16.75 7.96
CA LYS A 300 -3.65 15.30 8.10
C LYS A 300 -2.97 14.66 6.89
N GLU A 301 -3.32 15.06 5.68
CA GLU A 301 -2.69 14.59 4.45
C GLU A 301 -1.19 14.88 4.44
N CYS A 302 -0.77 16.09 4.83
CA CYS A 302 0.65 16.44 4.96
C CYS A 302 1.39 15.52 5.96
N LYS A 303 0.77 15.20 7.11
CA LYS A 303 1.37 14.27 8.09
C LYS A 303 1.50 12.84 7.54
N VAL A 304 0.53 12.39 6.74
CA VAL A 304 0.60 11.07 6.09
C VAL A 304 1.72 11.05 5.06
N GLN A 305 1.84 12.09 4.23
CA GLN A 305 2.92 12.20 3.24
C GLN A 305 4.30 12.17 3.89
N ILE A 306 4.52 12.94 4.95
CA ILE A 306 5.79 12.91 5.71
C ILE A 306 6.08 11.49 6.23
N ALA A 307 5.06 10.81 6.78
CA ALA A 307 5.25 9.45 7.28
C ALA A 307 5.53 8.42 6.18
N GLU A 308 4.92 8.59 5.00
CA GLU A 308 5.19 7.78 3.81
C GLU A 308 6.62 7.98 3.28
N GLU A 309 7.08 9.23 3.20
CA GLU A 309 8.46 9.56 2.83
C GLU A 309 9.48 8.95 3.82
N ASP A 310 9.25 9.11 5.13
CA ASP A 310 10.08 8.49 6.18
C ASP A 310 10.14 6.96 6.06
N LEU A 311 9.01 6.31 5.75
CA LEU A 311 8.93 4.87 5.54
C LEU A 311 9.72 4.44 4.30
N PHE A 312 9.61 5.20 3.21
CA PHE A 312 10.35 4.96 1.98
C PHE A 312 11.87 5.08 2.19
N GLU A 313 12.33 6.11 2.91
CA GLU A 313 13.74 6.26 3.25
C GLU A 313 14.27 5.09 4.09
N ARG A 314 13.50 4.64 5.09
CA ARG A 314 13.86 3.47 5.91
C ARG A 314 13.94 2.19 5.07
N GLN A 315 12.99 1.98 4.16
CA GLN A 315 13.01 0.82 3.25
C GLN A 315 14.24 0.85 2.33
N ASN A 316 14.55 2.01 1.75
CA ASN A 316 15.73 2.15 0.90
C ASN A 316 17.02 1.87 1.69
N LYS A 317 17.13 2.36 2.92
CA LYS A 317 18.29 2.08 3.78
C LYS A 317 18.47 0.58 4.03
N VAL A 318 17.40 -0.12 4.40
CA VAL A 318 17.42 -1.57 4.60
C VAL A 318 17.81 -2.31 3.31
N TYR A 319 17.29 -1.87 2.17
CA TYR A 319 17.62 -2.43 0.87
C TYR A 319 19.11 -2.26 0.53
N PHE A 320 19.68 -1.06 0.73
CA PHE A 320 21.11 -0.80 0.52
C PHE A 320 21.99 -1.64 1.46
N GLU A 321 21.63 -1.74 2.74
CA GLU A 321 22.36 -2.59 3.71
C GLU A 321 22.32 -4.07 3.30
N GLN A 322 21.19 -4.56 2.78
CA GLN A 322 21.08 -5.93 2.27
C GLN A 322 21.99 -6.15 1.05
N GLN A 323 22.01 -5.22 0.09
CA GLN A 323 22.91 -5.31 -1.06
C GLN A 323 24.38 -5.30 -0.65
N GLN A 324 24.77 -4.45 0.31
CA GLN A 324 26.14 -4.43 0.82
C GLN A 324 26.53 -5.77 1.43
N LYS A 325 25.68 -6.34 2.28
CA LYS A 325 25.93 -7.66 2.89
C LYS A 325 25.98 -8.78 1.85
N GLN A 326 25.15 -8.71 0.80
CA GLN A 326 25.23 -9.67 -0.30
C GLN A 326 26.56 -9.55 -1.06
N ALA A 327 26.98 -8.32 -1.41
CA ALA A 327 28.25 -8.10 -2.08
C ALA A 327 29.46 -8.52 -1.23
N GLU A 328 29.42 -8.29 0.10
CA GLU A 328 30.42 -8.80 1.04
C GLU A 328 30.43 -10.35 1.07
N GLY A 329 29.26 -10.97 1.09
CA GLY A 329 29.11 -12.42 0.99
C GLY A 329 29.71 -12.99 -0.29
N ASP A 330 29.42 -12.37 -1.44
CA ASP A 330 29.95 -12.78 -2.75
C ASP A 330 31.48 -12.62 -2.82
N GLN A 331 32.03 -11.56 -2.25
CA GLN A 331 33.49 -11.38 -2.15
C GLN A 331 34.15 -12.47 -1.29
N ILE A 332 33.51 -12.85 -0.18
CA ILE A 332 34.00 -13.94 0.68
C ILE A 332 33.97 -15.27 -0.08
N ILE A 333 32.89 -15.54 -0.81
CA ILE A 333 32.76 -16.75 -1.64
C ILE A 333 33.86 -16.77 -2.73
N ALA A 334 34.06 -15.67 -3.45
CA ALA A 334 35.09 -15.58 -4.49
C ALA A 334 36.50 -15.83 -3.94
N LYS A 335 36.85 -15.25 -2.78
CA LYS A 335 38.13 -15.51 -2.10
C LYS A 335 38.28 -16.97 -1.67
N ALA A 336 37.19 -17.59 -1.19
CA ALA A 336 37.21 -19.00 -0.81
C ALA A 336 37.42 -19.92 -2.02
N GLU A 337 36.82 -19.60 -3.17
CA GLU A 337 37.02 -20.33 -4.41
C GLU A 337 38.45 -20.19 -4.96
N GLU A 338 39.03 -18.99 -4.88
CA GLU A 338 40.42 -18.75 -5.27
C GLU A 338 41.40 -19.55 -4.40
N ALA A 339 41.24 -19.48 -3.08
CA ALA A 339 42.04 -20.27 -2.13
C ALA A 339 41.92 -21.78 -2.38
N LYS A 340 40.72 -22.26 -2.76
CA LYS A 340 40.51 -23.66 -3.13
C LYS A 340 41.27 -24.04 -4.40
N ARG A 341 41.25 -23.19 -5.44
CA ARG A 341 42.03 -23.43 -6.68
C ARG A 341 43.53 -23.47 -6.41
N GLU A 342 44.04 -22.59 -5.56
CA GLU A 342 45.44 -22.61 -5.15
C GLU A 342 45.81 -23.90 -4.42
N ALA A 343 44.98 -24.35 -3.48
CA ALA A 343 45.17 -25.60 -2.76
C ALA A 343 45.18 -26.82 -3.70
N ASP A 344 44.26 -26.86 -4.66
CA ASP A 344 44.19 -27.93 -5.66
C ASP A 344 45.43 -27.93 -6.58
N ALA A 345 45.94 -26.76 -6.97
CA ALA A 345 47.16 -26.63 -7.78
C ALA A 345 48.42 -27.11 -7.03
N ILE A 346 48.53 -26.81 -5.73
CA ILE A 346 49.61 -27.30 -4.87
C ILE A 346 49.54 -28.83 -4.78
N ARG A 347 48.34 -29.39 -4.57
CA ARG A 347 48.13 -30.84 -4.48
C ARG A 347 48.52 -31.56 -5.77
N ALA A 348 48.19 -30.99 -6.93
CA ALA A 348 48.56 -31.53 -8.24
C ALA A 348 50.09 -31.55 -8.46
N LYS A 349 50.82 -30.52 -7.99
CA LYS A 349 52.29 -30.48 -8.05
C LYS A 349 52.92 -31.56 -7.18
N ALA A 350 52.43 -31.75 -5.95
CA ALA A 350 52.92 -32.79 -5.05
C ALA A 350 52.77 -34.20 -5.65
N LEU A 351 51.63 -34.49 -6.27
CA LEU A 351 51.37 -35.79 -6.91
C LEU A 351 52.32 -36.07 -8.09
N ARG A 352 52.66 -35.05 -8.89
CA ARG A 352 53.64 -35.19 -9.98
C ARG A 352 55.04 -35.52 -9.47
N GLN A 353 55.45 -34.89 -8.37
CA GLN A 353 56.77 -35.14 -7.77
C GLN A 353 56.88 -36.57 -7.23
N GLN A 354 55.81 -37.09 -6.63
CA GLN A 354 55.78 -38.47 -6.12
C GLN A 354 56.00 -39.50 -7.23
N LYS A 355 55.31 -39.34 -8.38
CA LYS A 355 55.49 -40.22 -9.55
C LYS A 355 56.91 -40.22 -10.11
N LEU A 356 57.57 -39.06 -10.11
CA LEU A 356 58.96 -38.97 -10.58
C LEU A 356 59.93 -39.74 -9.69
N ASN A 357 59.69 -39.73 -8.38
CA ASN A 357 60.53 -40.44 -7.41
C ASN A 357 60.37 -41.96 -7.52
N GLU A 358 59.16 -42.48 -7.76
CA GLU A 358 58.93 -43.92 -8.00
C GLU A 358 59.73 -44.44 -9.21
N GLN A 359 59.69 -43.71 -10.33
CA GLN A 359 60.44 -44.07 -11.54
C GLN A 359 61.97 -44.08 -11.35
N TYR A 360 62.49 -43.28 -10.41
CA TYR A 360 63.92 -43.25 -10.10
C TYR A 360 64.34 -44.49 -9.30
N ILE A 361 63.48 -44.98 -8.40
CA ILE A 361 63.76 -46.15 -7.55
C ILE A 361 63.77 -47.43 -8.41
N GLU A 362 62.79 -47.63 -9.29
CA GLU A 362 62.73 -48.83 -10.16
C GLU A 362 63.99 -49.00 -11.00
N ARG A 363 64.49 -47.92 -11.61
CA ARG A 363 65.73 -47.95 -12.41
C ARG A 363 66.98 -48.28 -11.59
N TYR A 364 66.97 -47.99 -10.29
CA TYR A 364 68.08 -48.29 -9.40
C TYR A 364 68.10 -49.78 -9.02
N ASP A 365 66.94 -50.37 -8.75
CA ASP A 365 66.81 -51.79 -8.40
C ASP A 365 67.20 -52.72 -9.56
N ASP A 366 66.74 -52.44 -10.78
CA ASP A 366 67.12 -53.20 -11.99
C ASP A 366 68.65 -53.22 -12.20
N ALA A 367 69.30 -52.07 -11.96
CA ALA A 367 70.75 -51.93 -12.10
C ALA A 367 71.52 -52.70 -11.01
N LEU A 368 70.95 -52.81 -9.81
CA LEU A 368 71.53 -53.55 -8.70
C LEU A 368 71.45 -55.06 -8.95
N GLU A 369 70.29 -55.57 -9.38
CA GLU A 369 70.08 -56.99 -9.66
C GLU A 369 71.00 -57.48 -10.77
N ALA A 370 71.06 -56.75 -11.90
CA ALA A 370 71.94 -57.08 -13.02
C ALA A 370 73.44 -57.11 -12.64
N GLY A 371 73.85 -56.25 -11.70
CA GLY A 371 75.23 -56.20 -11.23
C GLY A 371 75.60 -57.30 -10.26
N LEU A 372 74.67 -57.73 -9.40
CA LEU A 372 74.87 -58.86 -8.48
C LEU A 372 74.98 -60.18 -9.26
N ALA A 373 74.06 -60.43 -10.19
CA ALA A 373 74.10 -61.62 -11.05
C ALA A 373 75.42 -61.73 -11.83
N ALA A 374 75.93 -60.60 -12.35
CA ALA A 374 77.19 -60.57 -13.08
C ALA A 374 78.42 -60.90 -12.21
N VAL A 375 78.36 -60.68 -10.89
CA VAL A 375 79.42 -61.10 -9.96
C VAL A 375 79.33 -62.61 -9.68
N ASP A 376 78.12 -63.13 -9.46
CA ASP A 376 77.91 -64.55 -9.16
C ASP A 376 78.23 -65.46 -10.36
N ASP A 377 77.89 -65.03 -11.57
CA ASP A 377 78.18 -65.76 -12.81
C ASP A 377 79.66 -65.70 -13.24
N GLY A 378 80.52 -65.01 -12.47
CA GLY A 378 81.94 -64.85 -12.78
C GLY A 378 82.23 -63.96 -14.00
N VAL A 379 81.23 -63.19 -14.45
CA VAL A 379 81.35 -62.19 -15.52
C VAL A 379 82.10 -60.95 -15.02
N ILE A 380 81.97 -60.62 -13.74
CA ILE A 380 82.72 -59.56 -13.07
C ILE A 380 83.54 -60.16 -11.93
N SER A 381 84.86 -60.01 -11.99
CA SER A 381 85.79 -60.45 -10.96
C SER A 381 86.34 -59.27 -10.16
N TYR A 382 86.39 -59.47 -8.85
CA TYR A 382 87.06 -58.55 -7.95
C TYR A 382 88.59 -58.69 -8.06
N GLN A 383 89.28 -57.60 -8.35
CA GLN A 383 90.74 -57.52 -8.30
C GLN A 383 91.17 -56.68 -7.10
N PRO A 384 91.85 -57.27 -6.10
CA PRO A 384 92.46 -56.52 -5.01
C PRO A 384 93.68 -55.76 -5.51
N SER A 385 93.85 -54.53 -5.02
CA SER A 385 95.01 -53.70 -5.32
C SER A 385 96.30 -54.28 -4.71
N SER A 386 97.31 -54.54 -5.54
CA SER A 386 98.67 -54.89 -5.10
C SER A 386 99.47 -53.62 -4.82
N GLY A 387 99.26 -52.99 -3.66
CA GLY A 387 100.07 -51.85 -3.17
C GLY A 387 99.28 -50.71 -2.53
N THR A 388 99.88 -50.04 -1.55
CA THR A 388 99.34 -48.90 -0.79
C THR A 388 98.98 -47.72 -1.73
N GLY A 389 97.69 -47.37 -1.81
CA GLY A 389 97.20 -46.16 -2.49
C GLY A 389 96.41 -46.35 -3.80
N GLN A 390 96.11 -47.58 -4.24
CA GLN A 390 95.26 -47.84 -5.42
C GLN A 390 93.88 -48.40 -5.02
N GLN A 391 92.80 -47.92 -5.65
CA GLN A 391 91.42 -48.35 -5.35
C GLN A 391 91.10 -49.73 -5.97
N ASP A 392 90.37 -50.58 -5.23
CA ASP A 392 89.85 -51.87 -5.71
C ASP A 392 89.14 -51.71 -7.06
N LYS A 393 89.32 -52.63 -8.01
CA LYS A 393 88.67 -52.56 -9.32
C LYS A 393 87.82 -53.80 -9.57
N LEU A 394 86.63 -53.57 -10.14
CA LEU A 394 85.84 -54.61 -10.79
C LEU A 394 86.38 -54.77 -12.20
N SER A 395 86.91 -55.95 -12.48
CA SER A 395 87.43 -56.34 -13.79
C SER A 395 86.47 -57.37 -14.42
N PHE A 396 86.48 -57.49 -15.74
CA PHE A 396 85.73 -58.56 -16.39
C PHE A 396 86.42 -59.90 -16.11
N GLY A 397 85.66 -60.83 -15.53
CA GLY A 397 86.12 -62.17 -15.18
C GLY A 397 86.22 -63.10 -16.38
N PRO A 398 86.66 -64.35 -16.18
CA PRO A 398 86.89 -65.32 -17.27
C PRO A 398 85.63 -65.71 -18.03
N ALA A 399 84.44 -65.58 -17.42
CA ALA A 399 83.15 -65.84 -18.06
C ALA A 399 82.59 -64.63 -18.85
N ALA A 400 83.29 -63.48 -18.83
CA ALA A 400 82.84 -62.29 -19.53
C ALA A 400 82.95 -62.42 -21.06
N PRO A 401 82.01 -61.82 -21.82
CA PRO A 401 82.12 -61.74 -23.28
C PRO A 401 83.47 -61.17 -23.71
N LYS A 402 84.12 -61.74 -24.73
CA LYS A 402 85.41 -61.26 -25.23
C LYS A 402 85.29 -60.02 -26.13
N ASP A 403 84.07 -59.70 -26.55
CA ASP A 403 83.75 -58.54 -27.37
C ASP A 403 83.66 -57.25 -26.53
N GLY A 404 84.24 -56.15 -27.04
CA GLY A 404 84.41 -54.89 -26.32
C GLY A 404 83.11 -54.07 -26.20
N GLU A 405 82.25 -54.14 -27.21
CA GLU A 405 81.00 -53.39 -27.27
C GLU A 405 79.96 -53.98 -26.29
N GLN A 406 79.87 -55.31 -26.23
CA GLN A 406 79.06 -56.02 -25.25
C GLN A 406 79.49 -55.75 -23.80
N ARG A 407 80.80 -55.60 -23.54
CA ARG A 407 81.31 -55.21 -22.22
C ARG A 407 80.87 -53.80 -21.83
N ALA A 408 80.82 -52.85 -22.76
CA ALA A 408 80.36 -51.49 -22.49
C ALA A 408 78.86 -51.46 -22.18
N ILE A 409 78.04 -52.22 -22.92
CA ILE A 409 76.61 -52.37 -22.66
C ILE A 409 76.37 -53.00 -21.28
N LEU A 410 77.09 -54.07 -20.95
CA LEU A 410 76.98 -54.71 -19.64
C LEU A 410 77.35 -53.72 -18.53
N LYS A 411 78.45 -52.99 -18.70
CA LYS A 411 78.92 -51.98 -17.74
C LYS A 411 77.88 -50.89 -17.50
N ALA A 412 77.24 -50.40 -18.56
CA ALA A 412 76.20 -49.37 -18.45
C ALA A 412 74.98 -49.84 -17.63
N LYS A 413 74.61 -51.12 -17.73
CA LYS A 413 73.44 -51.68 -17.03
C LYS A 413 73.57 -51.64 -15.52
N TRP A 414 74.75 -51.93 -14.98
CA TRP A 414 74.98 -51.97 -13.52
C TRP A 414 75.71 -50.74 -12.97
N GLN A 415 76.03 -49.77 -13.83
CA GLN A 415 76.73 -48.54 -13.45
C GLN A 415 76.01 -47.71 -12.38
N PRO A 416 74.66 -47.55 -12.40
CA PRO A 416 73.94 -46.80 -11.37
C PRO A 416 74.12 -47.36 -9.95
N ALA A 417 74.29 -48.68 -9.82
CA ALA A 417 74.45 -49.39 -8.55
C ALA A 417 75.91 -49.78 -8.22
N LEU A 418 76.89 -49.25 -8.97
CA LEU A 418 78.32 -49.64 -8.92
C LEU A 418 78.92 -49.71 -7.51
N LYS A 419 78.60 -48.74 -6.64
CA LYS A 419 79.11 -48.70 -5.25
C LYS A 419 78.70 -49.94 -4.45
N VAL A 420 77.46 -50.41 -4.61
CA VAL A 420 76.90 -51.54 -3.87
C VAL A 420 77.49 -52.85 -4.40
N ILE A 421 77.52 -53.02 -5.73
CA ILE A 421 78.07 -54.20 -6.40
C ILE A 421 79.55 -54.42 -6.06
N LYS A 422 80.35 -53.33 -6.02
CA LYS A 422 81.77 -53.39 -5.64
C LYS A 422 81.98 -53.93 -4.21
N LYS A 423 81.08 -53.59 -3.29
CA LYS A 423 81.12 -54.09 -1.90
C LYS A 423 80.75 -55.58 -1.84
N TYR A 424 79.79 -56.02 -2.66
CA TYR A 424 79.39 -57.42 -2.76
C TYR A 424 80.52 -58.32 -3.30
N ALA A 425 81.13 -57.95 -4.43
CA ALA A 425 82.21 -58.73 -5.05
C ALA A 425 83.46 -58.91 -4.15
N ARG A 426 83.79 -57.89 -3.33
CA ARG A 426 84.89 -57.96 -2.35
C ARG A 426 84.67 -59.04 -1.28
N ARG A 427 83.41 -59.25 -0.88
CA ARG A 427 83.05 -60.21 0.17
C ARG A 427 83.19 -61.66 -0.32
N ILE A 428 82.83 -61.93 -1.57
CA ILE A 428 82.98 -63.25 -2.20
C ILE A 428 84.47 -63.63 -2.35
N TRP A 429 85.31 -62.70 -2.81
CA TRP A 429 86.75 -62.93 -3.03
C TRP A 429 87.54 -63.28 -1.76
N SER A 430 87.08 -62.84 -0.59
CA SER A 430 87.79 -63.01 0.70
C SER A 430 87.34 -64.25 1.50
N SER A 431 86.67 -65.23 0.88
CA SER A 431 86.06 -66.39 1.56
C SER A 431 86.97 -67.64 1.66
N GLU A 432 86.83 -68.41 2.75
CA GLU A 432 87.67 -69.58 3.12
C GLU A 432 87.64 -70.76 2.12
N ALA A 433 86.67 -70.80 1.20
CA ALA A 433 86.61 -71.80 0.12
C ALA A 433 87.77 -71.68 -0.88
N ALA A 434 88.25 -70.45 -1.15
CA ALA A 434 89.41 -70.20 -2.01
C ALA A 434 90.75 -70.57 -1.35
N GLN A 435 90.75 -70.88 -0.05
CA GLN A 435 91.93 -71.31 0.70
C GLN A 435 92.11 -72.84 0.62
N CYS A 436 91.02 -73.62 0.60
CA CYS A 436 91.04 -75.07 0.43
C CYS A 436 91.56 -75.52 -0.95
N GLU A 437 91.19 -74.82 -2.03
CA GLU A 437 91.65 -75.14 -3.39
C GLU A 437 93.18 -75.01 -3.56
N ARG A 438 93.81 -74.11 -2.80
CA ARG A 438 95.27 -73.93 -2.81
C ARG A 438 96.02 -75.09 -2.12
N GLN A 439 95.42 -75.70 -1.10
CA GLN A 439 96.05 -76.80 -0.36
C GLN A 439 95.97 -78.13 -1.13
N PHE A 440 94.87 -78.42 -1.83
CA PHE A 440 94.75 -79.63 -2.67
C PHE A 440 95.68 -79.63 -3.89
N LYS A 441 96.01 -78.45 -4.46
CA LYS A 441 97.02 -78.34 -5.52
C LYS A 441 98.45 -78.55 -5.01
N ALA A 442 98.69 -78.37 -3.70
CA ALA A 442 100.02 -78.47 -3.11
C ALA A 442 100.40 -79.90 -2.67
N ASP A 443 99.43 -80.73 -2.26
CA ASP A 443 99.69 -82.14 -1.90
C ASP A 443 98.57 -83.08 -2.42
N PRO A 444 98.79 -83.75 -3.58
CA PRO A 444 97.81 -84.64 -4.19
C PRO A 444 97.54 -85.95 -3.43
N SER A 445 98.35 -86.30 -2.43
CA SER A 445 98.24 -87.57 -1.68
C SER A 445 97.05 -87.61 -0.71
N LEU A 446 96.30 -86.51 -0.59
CA LEU A 446 95.16 -86.36 0.31
C LEU A 446 93.88 -87.09 -0.17
N VAL A 447 93.93 -87.84 -1.29
CA VAL A 447 92.80 -88.62 -1.85
C VAL A 447 93.22 -90.08 -2.03
N ASP A 448 92.51 -91.01 -1.37
CA ASP A 448 92.79 -92.46 -1.41
C ASP A 448 91.81 -93.21 -2.34
N VAL A 449 92.28 -94.21 -3.11
CA VAL A 449 91.47 -94.92 -4.12
C VAL A 449 91.81 -96.42 -4.11
N GLN A 450 90.81 -97.27 -3.84
CA GLN A 450 90.94 -98.75 -3.83
C GLN A 450 90.12 -99.39 -4.97
N VAL A 451 90.67 -100.43 -5.61
CA VAL A 451 90.01 -101.23 -6.65
C VAL A 451 89.91 -102.68 -6.13
N THR A 452 88.74 -103.32 -6.26
CA THR A 452 88.55 -104.73 -5.81
C THR A 452 88.10 -105.63 -6.96
N TYR A 453 88.74 -106.79 -7.08
CA TYR A 453 88.45 -107.82 -8.09
C TYR A 453 87.73 -109.01 -7.44
N ASN A 454 86.59 -109.44 -8.00
CA ASN A 454 85.82 -110.59 -7.51
C ASN A 454 85.89 -111.76 -8.52
N PRO A 455 86.71 -112.80 -8.26
CA PRO A 455 87.01 -113.83 -9.25
C PRO A 455 85.88 -114.84 -9.54
N ASP A 456 84.80 -114.87 -8.73
CA ASP A 456 83.73 -115.88 -8.83
C ASP A 456 82.51 -115.43 -9.67
N ALA A 457 82.52 -114.22 -10.22
CA ALA A 457 81.46 -113.73 -11.10
C ALA A 457 81.56 -114.35 -12.52
N ALA A 458 80.43 -114.76 -13.10
CA ALA A 458 80.38 -115.41 -14.41
C ALA A 458 80.90 -114.47 -15.54
N PRO A 459 81.64 -115.00 -16.54
CA PRO A 459 82.42 -114.23 -17.52
C PRO A 459 81.63 -113.32 -18.49
N GLN A 460 80.33 -113.09 -18.29
CA GLN A 460 79.51 -112.16 -19.08
C GLN A 460 78.74 -111.14 -18.19
N SER A 461 79.11 -111.01 -16.92
CA SER A 461 78.52 -110.05 -15.98
C SER A 461 79.43 -108.83 -15.80
N ASP A 462 78.85 -107.63 -15.86
CA ASP A 462 79.53 -106.34 -15.59
C ASP A 462 80.14 -106.24 -14.18
N ASP A 463 79.89 -107.20 -13.29
CA ASP A 463 80.34 -107.22 -11.90
C ASP A 463 81.73 -107.86 -11.67
N ILE A 464 82.45 -108.25 -12.72
CA ILE A 464 83.78 -108.91 -12.60
C ILE A 464 84.86 -107.96 -12.02
N LEU A 465 84.73 -106.64 -12.19
CA LEU A 465 85.62 -105.61 -11.61
C LEU A 465 84.79 -104.40 -11.13
N LYS A 466 84.82 -104.10 -9.83
CA LYS A 466 84.21 -102.89 -9.25
C LYS A 466 85.28 -101.96 -8.70
N MET A 467 85.27 -100.71 -9.18
CA MET A 467 86.17 -99.65 -8.73
C MET A 467 85.44 -98.68 -7.80
N ASP A 468 85.66 -98.80 -6.49
CA ASP A 468 85.08 -97.94 -5.46
C ASP A 468 86.06 -96.82 -5.06
N VAL A 469 85.81 -95.60 -5.55
CA VAL A 469 86.62 -94.41 -5.24
C VAL A 469 86.14 -93.77 -3.93
N LYS A 470 86.86 -93.97 -2.82
CA LYS A 470 86.48 -93.45 -1.49
C LYS A 470 87.38 -92.30 -1.03
N VAL A 471 86.90 -91.06 -1.19
CA VAL A 471 87.63 -89.84 -0.77
C VAL A 471 87.40 -89.58 0.72
N SER A 472 88.39 -89.83 1.59
CA SER A 472 88.30 -89.55 3.04
C SER A 472 88.92 -88.19 3.38
N LEU A 473 88.09 -87.24 3.86
CA LEU A 473 88.49 -85.87 4.22
C LEU A 473 89.07 -85.75 5.65
N ASP A 474 89.26 -86.87 6.34
CA ASP A 474 89.58 -86.92 7.76
C ASP A 474 91.03 -86.53 8.08
N LYS A 475 91.89 -86.53 7.06
CA LYS A 475 93.33 -86.22 7.19
C LYS A 475 93.64 -84.70 7.15
N ILE A 476 92.65 -83.84 6.88
CA ILE A 476 92.86 -82.38 6.82
C ILE A 476 92.71 -81.77 8.22
N LYS A 477 93.85 -81.46 8.87
CA LYS A 477 93.90 -80.84 10.19
C LYS A 477 93.51 -79.35 10.13
N GLY A 478 92.68 -78.90 11.09
CA GLY A 478 92.34 -77.47 11.28
C GLY A 478 90.91 -77.05 10.93
N LEU A 479 90.05 -77.96 10.46
CA LEU A 479 88.66 -77.64 10.07
C LEU A 479 87.67 -77.73 11.24
N SER A 480 86.91 -76.65 11.46
CA SER A 480 85.87 -76.58 12.49
C SER A 480 84.63 -77.42 12.13
N GLN A 481 83.96 -77.97 13.13
CA GLN A 481 82.82 -78.90 12.97
C GLN A 481 81.62 -78.33 12.16
N PRO A 482 81.23 -77.06 12.29
CA PRO A 482 80.22 -76.45 11.41
C PRO A 482 80.66 -76.43 9.94
N MET A 483 81.95 -76.27 9.67
CA MET A 483 82.52 -76.24 8.32
C MET A 483 82.55 -77.63 7.67
N LYS A 484 82.70 -78.71 8.47
CA LYS A 484 82.49 -80.09 7.99
C LYS A 484 81.04 -80.31 7.50
N ARG A 485 80.05 -79.64 8.12
CA ARG A 485 78.64 -79.67 7.68
C ARG A 485 78.37 -78.82 6.45
N ILE A 486 79.06 -77.69 6.27
CA ILE A 486 78.92 -76.81 5.09
C ILE A 486 79.63 -77.41 3.85
N LEU A 487 80.74 -78.13 4.05
CA LEU A 487 81.45 -78.86 2.98
C LEU A 487 80.61 -79.99 2.34
N GLY A 488 79.58 -80.49 3.02
CA GLY A 488 78.60 -81.40 2.44
C GLY A 488 77.67 -80.75 1.40
N GLY A 489 77.44 -79.43 1.49
CA GLY A 489 76.57 -78.68 0.56
C GLY A 489 77.28 -78.14 -0.69
N ILE A 490 78.59 -77.91 -0.60
CA ILE A 490 79.45 -77.43 -1.72
C ILE A 490 80.09 -78.61 -2.48
N ALA A 491 79.77 -79.84 -2.07
CA ALA A 491 80.30 -81.10 -2.59
C ALA A 491 80.16 -81.24 -4.11
N ASN A 492 79.11 -80.73 -4.75
CA ASN A 492 78.88 -80.92 -6.19
C ASN A 492 79.89 -80.16 -7.08
N VAL A 493 80.33 -78.97 -6.67
CA VAL A 493 81.29 -78.17 -7.45
C VAL A 493 82.71 -78.73 -7.28
N ILE A 494 83.05 -79.19 -6.07
CA ILE A 494 84.34 -79.81 -5.77
C ILE A 494 84.42 -81.23 -6.35
N ALA A 495 83.33 -82.01 -6.31
CA ALA A 495 83.26 -83.36 -6.90
C ALA A 495 83.46 -83.34 -8.41
N THR A 496 83.01 -82.29 -9.11
CA THR A 496 83.21 -82.18 -10.57
C THR A 496 84.68 -81.93 -10.93
N GLN A 497 85.40 -81.14 -10.14
CA GLN A 497 86.82 -80.85 -10.38
C GLN A 497 87.76 -81.93 -9.82
N VAL A 498 87.46 -82.50 -8.65
CA VAL A 498 88.19 -83.63 -8.05
C VAL A 498 87.91 -84.94 -8.80
N GLY A 499 86.68 -85.16 -9.27
CA GLY A 499 86.32 -86.30 -10.10
C GLY A 499 87.10 -86.37 -11.41
N ASN A 500 87.32 -85.22 -12.06
CA ASN A 500 88.15 -85.17 -13.28
C ASN A 500 89.63 -85.51 -13.00
N ALA A 501 90.17 -85.14 -11.83
CA ALA A 501 91.52 -85.51 -11.42
C ALA A 501 91.61 -86.99 -11.02
N ALA A 502 90.63 -87.50 -10.27
CA ALA A 502 90.54 -88.90 -9.83
C ALA A 502 90.35 -89.87 -11.02
N ILE A 503 89.53 -89.52 -12.01
CA ILE A 503 89.36 -90.30 -13.26
C ILE A 503 90.68 -90.36 -14.05
N LYS A 504 91.50 -89.30 -13.99
CA LYS A 504 92.80 -89.26 -14.67
C LYS A 504 93.81 -90.20 -14.01
N LEU A 505 93.81 -90.27 -12.67
CA LEU A 505 94.65 -91.18 -11.88
C LEU A 505 94.19 -92.64 -12.03
N ALA A 506 92.88 -92.89 -12.01
CA ALA A 506 92.25 -94.18 -12.26
C ALA A 506 92.64 -94.77 -13.62
N ARG A 507 92.57 -93.95 -14.68
CA ARG A 507 92.98 -94.35 -16.04
C ARG A 507 94.48 -94.53 -16.23
N SER A 508 95.31 -94.09 -15.28
CA SER A 508 96.73 -94.40 -15.25
C SER A 508 96.95 -95.79 -14.67
N LYS A 509 96.37 -96.07 -13.49
CA LYS A 509 96.52 -97.39 -12.83
C LYS A 509 95.92 -98.54 -13.65
N LEU A 510 94.77 -98.34 -14.29
CA LEU A 510 94.19 -99.34 -15.21
C LEU A 510 95.07 -99.64 -16.44
N ARG A 511 95.93 -98.69 -16.81
CA ARG A 511 96.85 -98.84 -17.95
C ARG A 511 98.05 -99.68 -17.57
N ASP A 512 98.57 -99.45 -16.37
CA ASP A 512 99.66 -100.25 -15.80
C ASP A 512 99.23 -101.73 -15.64
N GLU A 513 98.01 -102.00 -15.14
CA GLU A 513 97.47 -103.37 -15.03
C GLU A 513 97.24 -104.07 -16.38
N LEU A 514 96.82 -103.33 -17.42
CA LEU A 514 96.67 -103.87 -18.77
C LEU A 514 98.02 -104.27 -19.37
N ASP A 515 99.05 -103.47 -19.12
CA ASP A 515 100.41 -103.73 -19.60
C ASP A 515 101.03 -104.94 -18.88
N ASP A 516 100.78 -105.11 -17.57
CA ASP A 516 101.19 -106.29 -16.80
C ASP A 516 100.51 -107.59 -17.29
N LEU A 517 99.20 -107.54 -17.61
CA LEU A 517 98.45 -108.66 -18.17
C LEU A 517 98.98 -109.09 -19.55
N LYS A 518 99.29 -108.12 -20.42
CA LYS A 518 99.90 -108.37 -21.73
C LYS A 518 101.29 -108.97 -21.59
N ALA A 519 102.09 -108.49 -20.63
CA ALA A 519 103.42 -109.03 -20.35
C ALA A 519 103.36 -110.49 -19.86
N TYR A 520 102.44 -110.80 -18.93
CA TYR A 520 102.22 -112.17 -18.43
C TYR A 520 101.83 -113.13 -19.57
N ARG A 521 100.94 -112.70 -20.48
CA ARG A 521 100.49 -113.51 -21.64
C ARG A 521 101.65 -113.87 -22.57
N VAL A 522 102.56 -112.92 -22.82
CA VAL A 522 103.76 -113.15 -23.65
C VAL A 522 104.72 -114.13 -22.95
N GLN A 523 104.94 -113.95 -21.66
CA GLN A 523 105.86 -114.78 -20.86
C GLN A 523 105.36 -116.22 -20.74
N HIS A 524 104.06 -116.41 -20.52
CA HIS A 524 103.45 -117.75 -20.38
C HIS A 524 103.46 -118.55 -21.71
N ARG A 525 103.30 -117.90 -22.87
CA ARG A 525 103.47 -118.56 -24.19
C ARG A 525 104.90 -119.01 -24.43
N GLN A 526 105.89 -118.22 -24.00
CA GLN A 526 107.31 -118.56 -24.16
C GLN A 526 107.72 -119.75 -23.28
N GLN A 527 107.12 -119.90 -22.10
CA GLN A 527 107.53 -120.92 -21.13
C GLN A 527 106.87 -122.30 -21.36
N TYR A 528 105.64 -122.36 -21.90
CA TYR A 528 104.85 -123.61 -21.96
C TYR A 528 104.35 -124.01 -23.36
N GLY A 529 104.71 -123.28 -24.42
CA GLY A 529 104.43 -123.64 -25.82
C GLY A 529 102.97 -123.51 -26.28
N SER A 530 101.99 -123.73 -25.39
CA SER A 530 100.57 -123.45 -25.61
C SER A 530 99.88 -123.12 -24.28
N ILE A 531 98.95 -122.18 -24.32
CA ILE A 531 98.08 -121.84 -23.19
C ILE A 531 96.76 -122.62 -23.36
N ASP A 532 96.17 -123.11 -22.26
CA ASP A 532 94.84 -123.73 -22.28
C ASP A 532 93.83 -122.81 -23.01
N PRO A 533 93.11 -123.30 -24.04
CA PRO A 533 92.12 -122.52 -24.78
C PRO A 533 91.09 -121.81 -23.89
N LYS A 534 90.72 -122.38 -22.74
CA LYS A 534 89.79 -121.72 -21.80
C LYS A 534 90.43 -120.56 -21.05
N ALA A 535 91.70 -120.69 -20.66
CA ALA A 535 92.45 -119.61 -20.00
C ALA A 535 92.75 -118.47 -20.99
N GLU A 536 93.04 -118.80 -22.25
CA GLU A 536 93.29 -117.82 -23.30
C GLU A 536 92.03 -117.00 -23.65
N ALA A 537 90.87 -117.66 -23.73
CA ALA A 537 89.59 -116.95 -23.90
C ALA A 537 89.28 -116.02 -22.72
N LYS A 538 89.58 -116.44 -21.48
CA LYS A 538 89.33 -115.66 -20.26
C LYS A 538 90.24 -114.42 -20.16
N MET A 539 91.53 -114.56 -20.47
CA MET A 539 92.47 -113.43 -20.50
C MET A 539 92.16 -112.46 -21.64
N SER A 540 91.85 -112.96 -22.84
CA SER A 540 91.50 -112.09 -23.97
C SER A 540 90.20 -111.31 -23.73
N PHE A 541 89.25 -111.90 -22.99
CA PHE A 541 88.04 -111.20 -22.54
C PHE A 541 88.33 -110.12 -21.49
N GLN A 542 89.23 -110.38 -20.53
CA GLN A 542 89.68 -109.38 -19.54
C GLN A 542 90.42 -108.20 -20.20
N GLU A 543 91.32 -108.46 -21.15
CA GLU A 543 92.00 -107.42 -21.93
C GLU A 543 90.99 -106.52 -22.66
N GLN A 544 89.99 -107.13 -23.31
CA GLN A 544 88.94 -106.41 -24.04
C GLN A 544 88.03 -105.59 -23.10
N GLY A 545 87.76 -106.09 -21.90
CA GLY A 545 87.04 -105.37 -20.84
C GLY A 545 87.79 -104.15 -20.32
N LEU A 546 89.08 -104.30 -20.03
CA LEU A 546 89.96 -103.19 -19.61
C LEU A 546 90.11 -102.13 -20.71
N GLU A 547 90.28 -102.54 -21.97
CA GLU A 547 90.36 -101.62 -23.12
C GLU A 547 89.04 -100.85 -23.34
N ASN A 548 87.88 -101.51 -23.19
CA ASN A 548 86.57 -100.86 -23.30
C ASN A 548 86.33 -99.83 -22.18
N MET A 549 86.77 -100.08 -20.94
CA MET A 549 86.68 -99.10 -19.84
C MET A 549 87.60 -97.89 -20.03
N MET A 550 88.65 -98.02 -20.83
CA MET A 550 89.55 -96.93 -21.20
C MET A 550 89.02 -96.08 -22.38
N ALA A 551 88.09 -96.60 -23.18
CA ALA A 551 87.54 -95.91 -24.34
C ALA A 551 86.69 -94.68 -23.93
N LYS A 552 86.88 -93.56 -24.63
CA LYS A 552 86.19 -92.29 -24.35
C LYS A 552 84.73 -92.38 -24.84
N ALA A 553 83.77 -92.07 -23.98
CA ALA A 553 82.35 -91.98 -24.36
C ALA A 553 82.15 -91.01 -25.55
N PRO A 554 81.33 -91.34 -26.55
CA PRO A 554 81.13 -90.50 -27.73
C PRO A 554 80.44 -89.17 -27.38
N ASP A 555 80.96 -88.07 -27.93
CA ASP A 555 80.46 -86.70 -27.71
C ASP A 555 79.06 -86.50 -28.32
N PRO A 556 78.03 -86.13 -27.53
CA PRO A 556 76.67 -85.94 -28.02
C PRO A 556 76.55 -84.88 -29.14
N ARG A 557 77.48 -83.92 -29.22
CA ARG A 557 77.46 -82.88 -30.25
C ARG A 557 77.89 -83.38 -31.64
N ASN A 558 78.62 -84.50 -31.70
CA ASN A 558 78.98 -85.16 -32.97
C ASN A 558 77.87 -86.07 -33.51
N ALA A 559 76.95 -86.53 -32.65
CA ALA A 559 75.78 -87.31 -33.07
C ALA A 559 74.77 -86.43 -33.84
N GLU A 560 74.51 -85.21 -33.38
CA GLU A 560 73.67 -84.23 -34.11
C GLU A 560 74.31 -83.78 -35.43
N ARG A 561 75.64 -83.65 -35.47
CA ARG A 561 76.36 -83.24 -36.69
C ARG A 561 76.35 -84.33 -37.76
N ARG A 562 76.45 -85.61 -37.37
CA ARG A 562 76.30 -86.77 -38.26
C ARG A 562 74.87 -86.94 -38.75
N ALA A 563 73.85 -86.75 -37.90
CA ALA A 563 72.45 -86.78 -38.31
C ALA A 563 72.12 -85.70 -39.37
N ARG A 564 72.69 -84.48 -39.24
CA ARG A 564 72.52 -83.41 -40.25
C ARG A 564 73.29 -83.65 -41.56
N GLN A 565 74.36 -84.46 -41.54
CA GLN A 565 75.18 -84.77 -42.71
C GLN A 565 74.62 -85.97 -43.52
N ASP A 566 73.97 -86.92 -42.84
CA ASP A 566 73.25 -88.04 -43.48
C ASP A 566 71.94 -87.60 -44.13
N LEU A 567 71.24 -86.60 -43.59
CA LEU A 567 70.05 -85.99 -44.22
C LEU A 567 70.37 -85.22 -45.51
N ARG A 568 71.60 -84.71 -45.67
CA ARG A 568 72.04 -83.99 -46.89
C ARG A 568 72.63 -84.89 -47.98
N SER A 569 73.02 -86.12 -47.65
CA SER A 569 73.67 -87.05 -48.59
C SER A 569 72.76 -88.17 -49.13
N LYS A 570 71.55 -88.31 -48.59
CA LYS A 570 70.54 -89.30 -49.03
C LYS A 570 69.32 -88.70 -49.76
N GLY A 571 69.33 -87.40 -50.04
CA GLY A 571 68.27 -86.71 -50.77
C GLY A 571 68.76 -86.12 -52.09
N ASP A 572 69.42 -86.93 -52.91
CA ASP A 572 69.73 -86.60 -54.30
C ASP A 572 69.30 -87.80 -55.17
N LYS A 573 68.56 -87.53 -56.25
CA LYS A 573 68.06 -88.45 -57.31
C LYS A 573 66.69 -89.13 -57.12
N MET A 574 65.65 -88.54 -57.72
CA MET A 574 64.60 -89.14 -58.59
C MET A 574 63.59 -88.03 -58.98
N ASP A 575 63.86 -87.28 -60.05
CA ASP A 575 63.33 -87.42 -61.42
C ASP A 575 61.88 -86.92 -61.65
N ARG A 576 61.74 -85.63 -62.01
CA ARG A 576 61.31 -85.19 -63.35
C ARG A 576 61.72 -83.74 -63.61
#